data_AF-A0A497TBI9-F1
#
_entry.id   AF-A0A497TBI9-F1
#
_cell.length_a   1.000
_cell.length_b   1.000
_cell.length_c   1.000
_cell.angle_alpha   90.00
_cell.angle_beta   90.00
_cell.angle_gamma   90.00
#
_symmetry.space_group_name_H-M   'P 1'
#
loop_
_entity.id
_entity.type
_entity.pdbx_description
1 polymer ?
#
loop_
_entity_poly.entity_id
_entity_poly.type
_entity_poly.pdbx_seq_one_letter_code
_entity_poly.pdbx_strand_id
1 'polypeptide(L)'
;MVKDVRREEADRFLRKAEEFYDSALENYQKGRYNASIFDSSQSVILANDAFCVFMLGKRPSKDHREAVKLHIEAAAGSENKKTIVKESLEKRTEFGYTEREGSQKEANLLLIKSKRFLDWVRTRIKG
;
A
#
# COMPACT_ATOMS: atom_id res chain seq x y z
N MET A 1 11.49 -10.39 8.27
CA MET A 1 11.42 -10.00 9.69
C MET A 1 10.97 -8.56 9.84
N VAL A 2 9.96 -8.36 10.70
CA VAL A 2 9.47 -7.07 11.18
C VAL A 2 10.58 -6.30 11.89
N LYS A 3 10.57 -4.97 11.80
CA LYS A 3 11.57 -4.11 12.46
C LYS A 3 10.89 -3.11 13.38
N ASP A 4 11.43 -2.92 14.57
CA ASP A 4 11.06 -1.79 15.43
C ASP A 4 11.60 -0.50 14.82
N VAL A 5 10.76 0.53 14.79
CA VAL A 5 11.09 1.83 14.21
C VAL A 5 10.40 2.94 15.00
N ARG A 6 10.96 4.15 14.93
CA ARG A 6 10.34 5.31 15.58
C ARG A 6 9.03 5.66 14.89
N ARG A 7 8.00 5.98 15.68
CA ARG A 7 6.67 6.36 15.16
C ARG A 7 6.72 7.57 14.21
N GLU A 8 7.67 8.48 14.45
CA GLU A 8 8.00 9.64 13.60
C GLU A 8 8.35 9.25 12.14
N GLU A 9 8.74 8.00 11.90
CA GLU A 9 9.03 7.51 10.55
C GLU A 9 7.75 7.22 9.74
N ALA A 10 6.58 7.12 10.39
CA ALA A 10 5.29 6.91 9.72
C ALA A 10 5.03 7.97 8.64
N ASP A 11 5.31 9.25 8.95
CA ASP A 11 5.12 10.36 8.01
C ASP A 11 5.99 10.23 6.75
N ARG A 12 7.19 9.64 6.88
CA ARG A 12 8.08 9.42 5.73
C ARG A 12 7.48 8.37 4.79
N PHE A 13 6.89 7.31 5.34
CA PHE A 13 6.21 6.29 4.56
C PHE A 13 4.93 6.83 3.93
N LEU A 14 4.17 7.65 4.67
CA LEU A 14 2.95 8.25 4.16
C LEU A 14 3.22 9.18 2.97
N ARG A 15 4.23 10.07 3.06
CA ARG A 15 4.62 10.91 1.92
C ARG A 15 5.02 10.10 0.68
N LYS A 16 5.80 9.03 0.87
CA LYS A 16 6.15 8.14 -0.26
C LYS A 16 4.92 7.44 -0.84
N ALA A 17 3.96 7.04 -0.02
CA ALA A 17 2.71 6.45 -0.52
C ALA A 17 1.96 7.44 -1.42
N GLU A 18 1.96 8.73 -1.06
CA GLU A 18 1.37 9.80 -1.87
C GLU A 18 2.11 9.96 -3.21
N GLU A 19 3.44 10.04 -3.20
CA GLU A 19 4.27 10.11 -4.42
C GLU A 19 3.98 8.93 -5.38
N PHE A 20 3.89 7.70 -4.85
CA PHE A 20 3.56 6.53 -5.66
C PHE A 20 2.12 6.55 -6.18
N TYR A 21 1.16 7.07 -5.40
CA TYR A 21 -0.21 7.22 -5.89
C TYR A 21 -0.29 8.22 -7.04
N ASP A 22 0.40 9.35 -6.95
CA ASP A 22 0.42 10.37 -7.99
C ASP A 22 1.08 9.83 -9.27
N SER A 23 2.19 9.09 -9.15
CA SER A 23 2.81 8.37 -10.27
C SER A 23 1.86 7.36 -10.89
N ALA A 24 1.12 6.60 -10.07
CA ALA A 24 0.15 5.63 -10.56
C ALA A 24 -0.97 6.28 -11.40
N LEU A 25 -1.44 7.45 -10.95
CA LEU A 25 -2.47 8.22 -11.63
C LEU A 25 -1.96 8.77 -12.98
N GLU A 26 -0.75 9.34 -12.98
CA GLU A 26 -0.11 9.83 -14.21
C GLU A 26 0.11 8.69 -15.22
N ASN A 27 0.60 7.54 -14.76
CA ASN A 27 0.80 6.36 -15.61
C ASN A 27 -0.52 5.86 -16.20
N TYR A 28 -1.61 5.86 -15.43
CA TYR A 28 -2.93 5.51 -15.94
C TYR A 28 -3.40 6.44 -17.05
N GLN A 29 -3.27 7.76 -16.83
CA GLN A 29 -3.64 8.78 -17.83
C GLN A 29 -2.85 8.63 -19.13
N LYS A 30 -1.60 8.16 -19.05
CA LYS A 30 -0.74 7.89 -20.21
C LYS A 30 -0.97 6.51 -20.86
N GLY A 31 -1.95 5.73 -20.40
CA GLY A 31 -2.21 4.37 -20.90
C GLY A 31 -1.17 3.32 -20.47
N ARG A 32 -0.28 3.65 -19.52
CA ARG A 32 0.79 2.78 -19.01
C ARG A 32 0.27 1.91 -17.87
N TYR A 33 -0.66 1.01 -18.18
CA TYR A 33 -1.43 0.29 -17.17
C TYR A 33 -0.59 -0.60 -16.25
N ASN A 34 0.44 -1.27 -16.75
CA ASN A 34 1.35 -2.08 -15.93
C ASN A 34 2.05 -1.23 -14.86
N ALA A 35 2.60 -0.08 -15.26
CA ALA A 35 3.25 0.86 -14.35
C ALA A 35 2.25 1.44 -13.33
N SER A 36 1.04 1.78 -13.78
CA SER A 36 -0.03 2.25 -12.88
C SER A 36 -0.42 1.21 -11.83
N ILE A 37 -0.51 -0.07 -12.21
CA ILE A 37 -0.82 -1.16 -11.28
C ILE A 37 0.32 -1.36 -10.27
N PHE A 38 1.56 -1.35 -10.75
CA PHE A 38 2.73 -1.48 -9.88
C PHE A 38 2.81 -0.33 -8.86
N ASP A 39 2.69 0.91 -9.33
CA ASP A 39 2.76 2.10 -8.48
C ASP A 39 1.58 2.17 -7.49
N SER A 40 0.37 1.82 -7.93
CA SER A 40 -0.81 1.74 -7.05
C SER A 40 -0.61 0.74 -5.91
N SER A 41 -0.01 -0.41 -6.23
CA SER A 41 0.33 -1.46 -5.26
C SER A 41 1.37 -0.97 -4.26
N GLN A 42 2.42 -0.29 -4.76
CA GLN A 42 3.50 0.23 -3.93
C GLN A 42 3.02 1.35 -3.00
N SER A 43 2.08 2.20 -3.46
CA SER A 43 1.38 3.18 -2.63
C SER A 43 0.67 2.51 -1.44
N VAL A 44 -0.14 1.47 -1.67
CA VAL A 44 -0.84 0.75 -0.58
C VAL A 44 0.14 0.15 0.41
N ILE A 45 1.23 -0.46 -0.07
CA ILE A 45 2.24 -1.09 0.79
C ILE A 45 2.92 -0.05 1.68
N LEU A 46 3.27 1.12 1.13
CA LEU A 46 3.88 2.20 1.89
C LEU A 46 2.89 2.86 2.88
N ALA A 47 1.63 3.02 2.49
CA ALA A 47 0.58 3.48 3.39
C ALA A 47 0.36 2.47 4.54
N ASN A 48 0.45 1.17 4.25
CA ASN A 48 0.38 0.13 5.28
C ASN A 48 1.60 0.16 6.21
N ASP A 49 2.81 0.37 5.67
CA ASP A 49 4.01 0.59 6.49
C ASP A 49 3.79 1.79 7.43
N ALA A 50 3.30 2.93 6.92
CA ALA A 50 2.99 4.10 7.73
C ALA A 50 2.00 3.78 8.86
N PHE A 51 0.91 3.08 8.54
CA PHE A 51 -0.11 2.69 9.50
C PHE A 51 0.44 1.79 10.63
N CYS A 52 1.14 0.71 10.27
CA CYS A 52 1.73 -0.20 11.26
C CYS A 52 2.79 0.48 12.13
N VAL A 53 3.61 1.35 11.53
CA VAL A 53 4.63 2.12 12.25
C VAL A 53 3.97 3.08 13.24
N PHE A 54 2.92 3.78 12.84
CA PHE A 54 2.21 4.71 13.72
C PHE A 54 1.53 3.99 14.89
N MET A 55 0.77 2.92 14.61
CA MET A 55 -0.02 2.21 15.62
C MET A 55 0.85 1.39 16.57
N LEU A 56 1.85 0.68 16.04
CA LEU A 56 2.61 -0.33 16.78
C LEU A 56 4.09 0.01 17.00
N GLY A 57 4.63 1.03 16.31
CA GLY A 57 6.09 1.25 16.27
C GLY A 57 6.84 0.17 15.49
N LYS A 58 6.14 -0.57 14.61
CA LYS A 58 6.68 -1.72 13.89
C LYS A 58 6.48 -1.59 12.40
N ARG A 59 7.53 -1.85 11.63
CA ARG A 59 7.48 -1.91 10.17
C ARG A 59 7.28 -3.34 9.68
N PRO A 60 6.28 -3.59 8.81
CA PRO A 60 6.11 -4.86 8.11
C PRO A 60 7.39 -5.34 7.42
N SER A 61 7.54 -6.65 7.29
CA SER A 61 8.60 -7.24 6.49
C SER A 61 8.20 -7.34 5.01
N LYS A 62 9.13 -7.76 4.16
CA LYS A 62 8.85 -8.04 2.74
C LYS A 62 8.02 -9.32 2.54
N ASP A 63 7.90 -10.17 3.56
CA ASP A 63 7.06 -11.36 3.50
C ASP A 63 5.57 -10.96 3.57
N HIS A 64 4.77 -11.45 2.62
CA HIS A 64 3.38 -11.04 2.50
C HIS A 64 2.53 -11.48 3.70
N ARG A 65 2.80 -12.66 4.27
CA ARG A 65 2.05 -13.19 5.40
C ARG A 65 2.36 -12.38 6.66
N GLU A 66 3.64 -12.08 6.90
CA GLU A 66 4.06 -11.21 8.01
C GLU A 66 3.45 -9.82 7.89
N ALA A 67 3.44 -9.22 6.69
CA ALA A 67 2.87 -7.89 6.48
C ALA A 67 1.36 -7.83 6.75
N VAL A 68 0.61 -8.82 6.27
CA VAL A 68 -0.84 -8.92 6.53
C VAL A 68 -1.13 -9.18 8.00
N LYS A 69 -0.35 -10.04 8.66
CA LYS A 69 -0.50 -10.32 10.10
C LYS A 69 -0.30 -9.05 10.93
N LEU A 70 0.76 -8.28 10.63
CA LEU A 70 1.04 -7.03 11.35
C LEU A 70 -0.03 -5.97 11.10
N HIS A 71 -0.59 -5.90 9.88
CA HIS A 71 -1.74 -5.02 9.60
C HIS A 71 -2.96 -5.35 10.48
N ILE A 72 -3.27 -6.65 10.63
CA ILE A 72 -4.39 -7.08 11.47
C ILE A 72 -4.15 -6.71 12.94
N GLU A 73 -2.92 -6.88 13.43
CA GLU A 73 -2.52 -6.46 14.78
C GLU A 73 -2.66 -4.94 14.97
N ALA A 74 -2.20 -4.15 13.99
CA ALA A 74 -2.28 -2.68 14.04
C ALA A 74 -3.72 -2.17 13.99
N ALA A 75 -4.62 -2.91 13.33
CA ALA A 75 -6.04 -2.57 13.21
C ALA A 75 -6.91 -3.09 14.36
N ALA A 76 -6.33 -3.74 15.39
CA ALA A 76 -7.09 -4.33 16.49
C ALA A 76 -8.10 -3.32 17.08
N GLY A 77 -9.38 -3.68 17.09
CA GLY A 77 -10.48 -2.81 17.54
C GLY A 77 -11.09 -1.90 16.46
N SER A 78 -10.71 -2.06 15.19
CA SER A 78 -11.26 -1.30 14.06
C SER A 78 -11.44 -2.16 12.80
N GLU A 79 -12.09 -1.62 11.78
CA GLU A 79 -12.18 -2.26 10.47
C GLU A 79 -10.77 -2.46 9.89
N ASN A 80 -10.35 -3.70 9.67
CA ASN A 80 -9.09 -4.01 9.01
C ASN A 80 -9.25 -4.06 7.49
N LYS A 81 -8.29 -3.51 6.76
CA LYS A 81 -8.25 -3.45 5.29
C LYS A 81 -7.31 -4.53 4.72
N LYS A 82 -7.20 -5.67 5.40
CA LYS A 82 -6.23 -6.75 5.11
C LYS A 82 -6.30 -7.27 3.67
N THR A 83 -7.49 -7.32 3.08
CA THR A 83 -7.69 -7.82 1.71
C THR A 83 -7.02 -6.90 0.69
N ILE A 84 -7.08 -5.58 0.89
CA ILE A 84 -6.43 -4.59 0.01
C ILE A 84 -4.90 -4.70 0.12
N VAL A 85 -4.38 -4.89 1.33
CA VAL A 85 -2.94 -5.10 1.58
C VAL A 85 -2.46 -6.37 0.88
N LYS A 86 -3.16 -7.48 1.08
CA LYS A 86 -2.83 -8.78 0.47
C LYS A 86 -2.82 -8.68 -1.06
N GLU A 87 -3.89 -8.14 -1.65
CA GLU A 87 -4.01 -7.97 -3.10
C GLU A 87 -2.87 -7.11 -3.66
N SER A 88 -2.52 -6.01 -2.98
CA SER A 88 -1.46 -5.10 -3.45
C SER A 88 -0.07 -5.75 -3.37
N LEU A 89 0.18 -6.57 -2.36
CA LEU A 89 1.42 -7.36 -2.27
C LEU A 89 1.52 -8.36 -3.43
N GLU A 90 0.44 -9.08 -3.72
CA GLU A 90 0.37 -10.02 -4.85
C GLU A 90 0.58 -9.30 -6.19
N LYS A 91 -0.10 -8.16 -6.41
CA LYS A 91 0.03 -7.35 -7.64
C LYS A 91 1.42 -6.74 -7.81
N ARG A 92 2.06 -6.26 -6.74
CA ARG A 92 3.45 -5.78 -6.78
C ARG A 92 4.39 -6.87 -7.30
N THR A 93 4.21 -8.11 -6.84
CA THR A 93 5.05 -9.22 -7.29
C THR A 93 4.73 -9.61 -8.73
N GLU A 94 3.46 -9.72 -9.08
CA GLU A 94 3.00 -10.08 -10.42
C GLU A 94 3.52 -9.10 -11.49
N PHE A 95 3.32 -7.80 -11.30
CA PHE A 95 3.71 -6.78 -12.28
C PHE A 95 5.18 -6.32 -12.18
N GLY A 96 5.88 -6.73 -11.12
CA GLY A 96 7.30 -6.44 -10.95
C GLY A 96 8.23 -7.52 -11.49
N TYR A 97 7.75 -8.77 -11.61
CA TYR A 97 8.62 -9.92 -11.86
C TYR A 97 8.09 -10.92 -12.89
N THR A 98 6.89 -10.72 -13.43
CA THR A 98 6.31 -11.62 -14.44
C THR A 98 6.05 -10.87 -15.75
N GLU A 99 5.79 -11.62 -16.83
CA GLU A 99 5.43 -11.07 -18.15
C GLU A 99 3.95 -10.67 -18.26
N ARG A 100 3.21 -10.70 -17.15
CA ARG A 100 1.78 -10.41 -17.19
C ARG A 100 1.50 -8.96 -17.57
N GLU A 101 0.58 -8.78 -18.51
CA GLU A 101 0.03 -7.49 -18.87
C GLU A 101 -1.31 -7.21 -18.17
N GLY A 102 -1.47 -5.96 -17.75
CA GLY A 102 -2.60 -5.46 -17.00
C GLY A 102 -3.52 -4.67 -17.90
N SER A 103 -4.82 -4.82 -17.65
CA SER A 103 -5.84 -4.08 -18.40
C SER A 103 -6.08 -2.69 -17.82
N GLN A 104 -6.63 -1.78 -18.63
CA GLN A 104 -7.13 -0.48 -18.15
C GLN A 104 -8.13 -0.62 -16.99
N LYS A 105 -9.03 -1.61 -17.07
CA LYS A 105 -10.05 -1.87 -16.05
C LYS A 105 -9.40 -2.25 -14.72
N GLU A 106 -8.37 -3.11 -14.75
CA GLU A 106 -7.63 -3.52 -13.57
C GLU A 106 -6.84 -2.35 -12.96
N ALA A 107 -6.14 -1.57 -13.79
CA ALA A 107 -5.41 -0.39 -13.34
C ALA A 107 -6.35 0.63 -12.66
N ASN A 108 -7.50 0.91 -13.26
CA ASN A 108 -8.50 1.81 -12.67
C ASN A 108 -9.03 1.28 -11.33
N LEU A 109 -9.34 -0.01 -11.25
CA LEU A 109 -9.84 -0.62 -10.01
C LEU A 109 -8.80 -0.50 -8.89
N LEU A 110 -7.53 -0.76 -9.20
CA LEU A 110 -6.47 -0.70 -8.20
C LEU A 110 -6.16 0.74 -7.79
N LEU A 111 -6.22 1.71 -8.70
CA LEU A 111 -6.12 3.13 -8.39
C LEU A 111 -7.19 3.58 -7.39
N ILE A 112 -8.46 3.21 -7.62
CA ILE A 112 -9.56 3.54 -6.72
C ILE A 112 -9.34 2.91 -5.33
N LYS A 113 -8.92 1.64 -5.28
CA LYS A 113 -8.61 0.95 -4.02
C LYS A 113 -7.44 1.62 -3.29
N SER A 114 -6.38 1.97 -4.02
CA SER A 114 -5.19 2.64 -3.51
C SER A 114 -5.54 3.99 -2.89
N LYS A 115 -6.33 4.83 -3.58
CA LYS A 115 -6.80 6.10 -3.04
C LYS A 115 -7.61 5.94 -1.76
N ARG A 116 -8.60 5.03 -1.76
CA ARG A 116 -9.44 4.75 -0.59
C ARG A 116 -8.63 4.26 0.61
N PHE A 117 -7.64 3.40 0.37
CA PHE A 117 -6.76 2.91 1.42
C PHE A 117 -5.87 4.02 1.98
N LEU A 118 -5.26 4.82 1.11
CA LEU A 118 -4.43 5.96 1.51
C LEU A 118 -5.21 6.99 2.33
N ASP A 119 -6.43 7.32 1.91
CA ASP A 119 -7.31 8.22 2.65
C ASP A 119 -7.71 7.63 4.00
N TRP A 120 -8.01 6.33 4.05
CA TRP A 120 -8.28 5.64 5.31
C TRP A 120 -7.07 5.67 6.24
N VAL A 121 -5.84 5.47 5.75
CA VAL A 121 -4.63 5.58 6.59
C VAL A 121 -4.46 7.01 7.12
N ARG A 122 -4.71 8.02 6.30
CA ARG A 122 -4.61 9.43 6.71
C ARG A 122 -5.54 9.75 7.88
N THR A 123 -6.76 9.20 7.91
CA THR A 123 -7.68 9.40 9.05
C THR A 123 -7.25 8.68 10.32
N ARG A 124 -6.30 7.75 10.24
CA ARG A 124 -5.74 7.03 11.41
C ARG A 124 -4.45 7.64 11.96
N ILE A 125 -3.66 8.29 11.10
CA ILE A 125 -2.35 8.87 11.48
C ILE A 125 -2.48 10.34 11.92
N LYS A 126 -3.40 11.11 11.33
CA LYS A 126 -3.63 12.52 11.67
C LYS A 126 -4.74 12.72 12.72
N GLY A 127 -5.08 11.66 13.46
CA GLY A 127 -6.02 11.68 14.57
C GLY A 127 -5.32 11.80 15.91
#